data_AF-A0AAV8VD67-F1
#
_entry.id   AF-A0AAV8VD67-F1
#
_cell.length_a   1.000
_cell.length_b   1.000
_cell.length_c   1.000
_cell.angle_alpha   90.00
_cell.angle_beta   90.00
_cell.angle_gamma   90.00
#
_symmetry.space_group_name_H-M   'P 1'
#
loop_
_entity.id
_entity.type
_entity.pdbx_description
1 polymer ?
#
loop_
_entity_poly.entity_id
_entity_poly.type
_entity_poly.pdbx_seq_one_letter_code
_entity_poly.pdbx_strand_id
1 'polypeptide(L)'
;MEKKKVVDDSDSSLTMERQLSELFCEPSGEFKKFTRMSLEDFENLLNKVSPMIAKQDTRLRKAIPPRVRLAITLRFLASGDSFESLHYLFKISPQLISKIVPEVCLALNEVLKEEIKGRFYNRSITPYSRNSLSRSL
;
A
#
# COMPACT_ATOMS: atom_id res chain seq x y z
N MET A 1 8.24 36.61 -27.39
CA MET A 1 7.78 35.21 -27.58
C MET A 1 8.46 34.38 -26.52
N GLU A 2 7.80 34.15 -25.38
CA GLU A 2 8.33 33.24 -24.37
C GLU A 2 7.19 32.32 -23.98
N LYS A 3 7.20 31.12 -24.56
CA LYS A 3 6.21 30.10 -24.25
C LYS A 3 6.49 29.62 -22.82
N LYS A 4 5.66 30.06 -21.88
CA LYS A 4 5.53 29.47 -20.54
C LYS A 4 5.43 27.96 -20.71
N LYS A 5 6.49 27.24 -20.32
CA LYS A 5 6.48 25.78 -20.20
C LYS A 5 5.54 25.46 -19.05
N VAL A 6 4.36 24.98 -19.41
CA VAL A 6 3.38 24.39 -18.50
C VAL A 6 4.10 23.24 -17.80
N VAL A 7 4.37 23.42 -16.50
CA VAL A 7 4.82 22.35 -15.62
C VAL A 7 3.58 21.54 -15.31
N ASP A 8 3.47 20.41 -15.97
CA ASP A 8 2.37 19.46 -15.85
C ASP A 8 2.54 18.71 -14.51
N ASP A 9 1.58 18.86 -13.59
CA ASP A 9 1.54 18.28 -12.23
C ASP A 9 1.35 16.74 -12.22
N SER A 10 2.00 16.04 -13.14
CA SER A 10 1.82 14.60 -13.41
C SER A 10 2.97 13.70 -12.91
N ASP A 11 3.93 14.26 -12.15
CA ASP A 11 5.23 13.64 -11.86
C ASP A 11 5.31 12.85 -10.53
N SER A 12 4.34 12.99 -9.63
CA SER A 12 4.41 12.35 -8.30
C SER A 12 4.28 10.82 -8.38
N SER A 13 3.47 10.30 -9.31
CA SER A 13 3.22 8.85 -9.47
C SER A 13 4.45 8.11 -9.98
N LEU A 14 5.24 8.75 -10.86
CA LEU A 14 6.42 8.15 -11.48
C LEU A 14 7.60 8.12 -10.51
N THR A 15 7.69 9.08 -9.58
CA THR A 15 8.75 9.12 -8.57
C THR A 15 8.58 8.00 -7.53
N MET A 16 7.35 7.73 -7.09
CA MET A 16 7.06 6.68 -6.09
C MET A 16 7.39 5.27 -6.60
N GLU A 17 7.04 4.99 -7.86
CA GLU A 17 7.38 3.72 -8.49
C GLU A 17 8.88 3.60 -8.75
N ARG A 18 9.59 4.68 -9.08
CA ARG A 18 11.05 4.67 -9.27
C ARG A 18 11.79 4.34 -7.98
N GLN A 19 11.46 5.01 -6.87
CA GLN A 19 12.09 4.74 -5.56
C GLN A 19 11.86 3.31 -5.10
N LEU A 20 10.65 2.79 -5.31
CA LEU A 20 10.38 1.39 -5.02
C LEU A 20 11.12 0.48 -6.00
N SER A 21 11.12 0.79 -7.29
CA SER A 21 11.76 -0.04 -8.32
C SER A 21 13.27 -0.12 -8.15
N GLU A 22 13.93 0.93 -7.68
CA GLU A 22 15.34 0.90 -7.25
C GLU A 22 15.55 -0.13 -6.15
N LEU A 23 14.68 -0.14 -5.12
CA LEU A 23 14.71 -1.09 -4.02
C LEU A 23 14.46 -2.55 -4.46
N PHE A 24 13.73 -2.73 -5.57
CA PHE A 24 13.38 -4.03 -6.15
C PHE A 24 14.41 -4.54 -7.17
N CYS A 25 15.28 -3.68 -7.70
CA CYS A 25 16.29 -4.01 -8.71
C CYS A 25 17.63 -4.45 -8.09
N GLU A 26 17.85 -4.11 -6.82
CA GLU A 26 19.06 -4.40 -6.08
C GLU A 26 19.13 -5.88 -5.63
N PRO A 27 20.10 -6.69 -6.10
CA PRO A 27 20.28 -8.08 -5.66
C PRO A 27 20.78 -8.21 -4.20
N SER A 28 20.98 -7.09 -3.50
CA SER A 28 21.62 -6.98 -2.19
C SER A 28 20.72 -7.33 -0.99
N GLY A 29 19.46 -7.74 -1.22
CA GLY A 29 18.52 -8.15 -0.18
C GLY A 29 17.97 -6.99 0.66
N GLU A 30 18.15 -5.75 0.20
CA GLU A 30 17.62 -4.54 0.83
C GLU A 30 16.09 -4.54 0.90
N PHE A 31 15.43 -5.06 -0.12
CA PHE A 31 13.99 -5.26 -0.10
C PHE A 31 13.54 -6.09 1.10
N LYS A 32 14.22 -7.20 1.38
CA LYS A 32 13.92 -8.07 2.53
C LYS A 32 14.17 -7.37 3.87
N LYS A 33 15.19 -6.51 3.97
CA LYS A 33 15.38 -5.69 5.18
C LYS A 33 14.28 -4.65 5.34
N PHE A 34 13.79 -4.10 4.23
CA PHE A 34 12.78 -3.05 4.20
C PHE A 34 11.36 -3.55 4.50
N THR A 35 10.96 -4.69 3.92
CA THR A 35 9.60 -5.27 4.08
C THR A 35 9.55 -6.48 5.01
N ARG A 36 10.70 -7.00 5.48
CA ARG A 36 10.84 -8.30 6.17
C ARG A 36 10.33 -9.50 5.36
N MET A 37 10.17 -9.35 4.04
CA MET A 37 9.63 -10.36 3.14
C MET A 37 10.55 -10.55 1.94
N SER A 38 10.64 -11.78 1.39
CA SER A 38 11.38 -11.99 0.15
C SER A 38 10.65 -11.31 -1.02
N LEU A 39 11.38 -11.00 -2.10
CA LEU A 39 10.76 -10.41 -3.28
C LEU A 39 9.77 -11.36 -3.94
N GLU A 40 10.13 -12.65 -4.02
CA GLU A 40 9.27 -13.70 -4.58
C GLU A 40 7.95 -13.82 -3.81
N ASP A 41 8.01 -13.87 -2.48
CA ASP A 41 6.80 -13.90 -1.64
C ASP A 41 5.96 -12.64 -1.81
N PHE A 42 6.62 -11.48 -1.95
CA PHE A 42 5.93 -10.22 -2.19
C PHE A 42 5.19 -10.20 -3.53
N GLU A 43 5.81 -10.68 -4.61
CA GLU A 43 5.16 -10.76 -5.93
C GLU A 43 4.01 -11.76 -5.93
N ASN A 44 4.21 -12.91 -5.30
CA ASN A 44 3.15 -13.91 -5.12
C ASN A 44 1.96 -13.33 -4.34
N LEU A 45 2.23 -12.62 -3.25
CA LEU A 45 1.22 -11.96 -2.44
C LEU A 45 0.53 -10.83 -3.21
N LEU A 46 1.30 -10.03 -3.95
CA LEU A 46 0.78 -8.97 -4.79
C LEU A 46 -0.21 -9.50 -5.83
N ASN A 47 0.11 -10.61 -6.49
CA ASN A 47 -0.80 -11.22 -7.47
C ASN A 47 -2.13 -11.64 -6.86
N LYS A 48 -2.13 -12.16 -5.62
CA LYS A 48 -3.35 -12.54 -4.90
C LYS A 48 -4.15 -11.33 -4.41
N VAL A 49 -3.47 -10.29 -3.92
CA VAL A 49 -4.10 -9.12 -3.27
C VAL A 49 -4.51 -8.03 -4.27
N SER A 50 -3.79 -7.91 -5.39
CA SER A 50 -4.03 -6.93 -6.46
C SER A 50 -5.51 -6.76 -6.85
N PRO A 51 -6.30 -7.82 -7.11
CA PRO A 51 -7.71 -7.66 -7.48
C PRO A 51 -8.57 -6.99 -6.39
N MET A 52 -8.17 -7.07 -5.12
CA MET A 52 -8.91 -6.47 -3.99
C MET A 52 -8.51 -5.03 -3.70
N ILE A 53 -7.24 -4.67 -3.97
CA ILE A 53 -6.67 -3.36 -3.62
C ILE A 53 -6.46 -2.45 -4.83
N ALA A 54 -6.69 -2.94 -6.05
CA ALA A 54 -6.65 -2.14 -7.26
C ALA A 54 -7.75 -1.09 -7.23
N LYS A 55 -7.35 0.17 -7.40
CA LYS A 55 -8.29 1.27 -7.65
C LYS A 55 -8.11 1.79 -9.06
N GLN A 56 -9.22 2.22 -9.63
CA GLN A 56 -9.25 2.87 -10.93
C GLN A 56 -8.73 4.30 -10.81
N ASP A 57 -8.01 4.71 -11.84
CA ASP A 57 -7.62 6.11 -12.01
C ASP A 57 -8.86 6.99 -12.09
N THR A 58 -8.83 8.12 -11.39
CA THR A 58 -9.88 9.12 -11.50
C THR A 58 -9.40 10.23 -12.44
N ARG A 59 -10.33 10.92 -13.10
CA ARG A 59 -10.03 12.03 -14.03
C ARG A 59 -9.14 13.13 -13.41
N LEU A 60 -9.08 13.22 -12.08
CA LEU A 60 -8.32 14.24 -11.35
C LEU A 60 -7.04 13.70 -10.68
N ARG A 61 -6.92 12.38 -10.46
CA ARG A 61 -5.75 11.76 -9.80
C ARG A 61 -5.54 10.32 -10.27
N LYS A 62 -4.30 9.99 -10.62
CA LYS A 62 -3.84 8.60 -10.79
C LYS A 62 -3.97 7.86 -9.46
N ALA A 63 -4.53 6.66 -9.49
CA ALA A 63 -4.64 5.80 -8.35
C ALA A 63 -3.26 5.30 -7.96
N ILE A 64 -3.00 5.22 -6.65
CA ILE A 64 -1.77 4.59 -6.16
C ILE A 64 -1.79 3.12 -6.57
N PRO A 65 -0.77 2.63 -7.29
CA PRO A 65 -0.70 1.26 -7.77
C PRO A 65 -0.81 0.23 -6.64
N PRO A 66 -1.40 -0.96 -6.87
CA PRO A 66 -1.47 -2.05 -5.89
C PRO A 66 -0.13 -2.38 -5.25
N ARG A 67 0.94 -2.40 -6.05
CA ARG A 67 2.31 -2.68 -5.61
C ARG A 67 2.79 -1.71 -4.53
N VAL A 68 2.55 -0.43 -4.75
CA VAL A 68 2.95 0.65 -3.82
C VAL A 68 2.13 0.56 -2.53
N ARG A 69 0.81 0.33 -2.63
CA ARG A 69 -0.07 0.14 -1.47
C ARG A 69 0.37 -1.02 -0.58
N LEU A 70 0.71 -2.14 -1.20
CA LEU A 70 1.20 -3.31 -0.49
C LEU A 70 2.54 -3.02 0.19
N ALA A 71 3.49 -2.39 -0.52
CA ALA A 71 4.80 -2.05 0.03
C ALA A 71 4.71 -1.10 1.25
N ILE A 72 3.84 -0.08 1.20
CA ILE A 72 3.61 0.83 2.34
C ILE A 72 3.08 0.06 3.55
N THR A 73 2.11 -0.82 3.31
CA THR A 73 1.47 -1.58 4.38
C THR A 73 2.45 -2.57 5.01
N LEU A 74 3.23 -3.29 4.19
CA LEU A 74 4.26 -4.19 4.71
C LEU A 74 5.35 -3.44 5.46
N ARG A 75 5.77 -2.26 4.98
CA ARG A 75 6.71 -1.41 5.70
C ARG A 75 6.14 -1.01 7.06
N PHE A 76 4.90 -0.54 7.10
CA PHE A 76 4.20 -0.19 8.35
C PHE A 76 4.16 -1.38 9.32
N LEU A 77 3.81 -2.58 8.84
CA LEU A 77 3.76 -3.79 9.67
C LEU A 77 5.14 -4.26 10.13
N ALA A 78 6.18 -4.06 9.32
CA ALA A 78 7.54 -4.49 9.60
C ALA A 78 8.28 -3.58 10.60
N SER A 79 8.06 -2.27 10.53
CA SER A 79 8.75 -1.29 11.38
C SER A 79 7.89 -0.73 12.52
N GLY A 80 6.56 -0.70 12.36
CA GLY A 80 5.67 0.01 13.29
C GLY A 80 5.79 1.53 13.20
N ASP A 81 6.32 2.06 12.10
CA ASP A 81 6.53 3.51 11.89
C ASP A 81 5.21 4.29 11.94
N SER A 82 5.29 5.57 12.30
CA SER A 82 4.15 6.48 12.21
C SER A 82 3.78 6.79 10.74
N PHE A 83 2.54 7.22 10.52
CA PHE A 83 2.10 7.64 9.17
C PHE A 83 2.86 8.88 8.65
N GLU A 84 3.40 9.71 9.55
CA GLU A 84 4.26 10.84 9.18
C GLU A 84 5.61 10.36 8.63
N SER A 85 6.24 9.39 9.28
CA SER A 85 7.48 8.79 8.77
C SER A 85 7.28 8.16 7.39
N LEU A 86 6.15 7.47 7.18
CA LEU A 86 5.79 6.90 5.89
C LEU A 86 5.47 7.97 4.83
N HIS A 87 4.92 9.12 5.24
CA HIS A 87 4.74 10.26 4.33
C HIS A 87 6.08 10.74 3.77
N TYR A 88 7.11 10.92 4.61
CA TYR A 88 8.41 11.37 4.13
C TYR A 88 9.08 10.37 3.18
N LEU A 89 8.87 9.07 3.42
CA LEU A 89 9.45 7.98 2.65
C LEU A 89 8.77 7.80 1.29
N PHE A 90 7.43 7.75 1.27
CA PHE A 90 6.64 7.44 0.08
C PHE A 90 6.05 8.67 -0.62
N LYS A 91 6.18 9.87 -0.03
CA LYS A 91 5.59 11.13 -0.53
C LYS A 91 4.06 11.07 -0.68
N ILE A 92 3.39 10.27 0.15
CA ILE A 92 1.94 10.12 0.19
C ILE A 92 1.40 10.78 1.44
N SER A 93 0.28 11.48 1.37
CA SER A 93 -0.27 12.16 2.54
C SER A 93 -0.63 11.17 3.67
N PRO A 94 -0.38 11.51 4.95
CA PRO A 94 -0.73 10.64 6.08
C PRO A 94 -2.21 10.22 6.08
N GLN A 95 -3.11 11.09 5.62
CA GLN A 95 -4.55 10.81 5.53
C GLN A 95 -4.90 9.76 4.48
N LEU A 96 -4.06 9.61 3.45
CA LEU A 96 -4.24 8.58 2.42
C LEU A 96 -3.62 7.26 2.90
N ILE A 97 -2.45 7.31 3.57
CA ILE A 97 -1.82 6.15 4.20
C ILE A 97 -2.76 5.51 5.23
N SER A 98 -3.42 6.32 6.08
CA SER A 98 -4.37 5.83 7.09
C SER A 98 -5.59 5.12 6.50
N LYS A 99 -5.91 5.36 5.22
CA LYS A 99 -6.96 4.64 4.49
C LYS A 99 -6.43 3.39 3.79
N ILE A 100 -5.22 3.47 3.23
CA ILE A 100 -4.58 2.37 2.50
C ILE A 100 -4.25 1.21 3.45
N VAL A 101 -3.62 1.50 4.60
CA VAL A 101 -3.13 0.46 5.50
C VAL A 101 -4.26 -0.50 5.94
N PRO A 102 -5.41 -0.03 6.47
CA PRO A 102 -6.51 -0.92 6.83
C PRO A 102 -7.12 -1.66 5.64
N GLU A 103 -7.25 -1.00 4.48
CA GLU A 103 -7.79 -1.61 3.25
C GLU A 103 -6.93 -2.78 2.78
N VAL A 104 -5.61 -2.61 2.78
CA VAL A 104 -4.66 -3.67 2.42
C VAL A 104 -4.62 -4.75 3.49
N CYS A 105 -4.66 -4.41 4.79
CA CYS A 105 -4.72 -5.41 5.86
C CYS A 105 -5.97 -6.29 5.77
N LEU A 106 -7.13 -5.73 5.42
CA LEU A 106 -8.34 -6.51 5.18
C LEU A 106 -8.19 -7.45 3.99
N ALA A 107 -7.65 -6.97 2.88
CA ALA A 107 -7.39 -7.80 1.72
C ALA A 107 -6.38 -8.93 2.01
N LEU A 108 -5.33 -8.62 2.79
CA LEU A 108 -4.36 -9.61 3.26
C LEU A 108 -5.01 -10.68 4.13
N ASN A 109 -5.86 -10.28 5.06
CA ASN A 109 -6.59 -11.22 5.92
C ASN A 109 -7.48 -12.16 5.09
N GLU A 110 -8.21 -11.65 4.10
CA GLU A 110 -9.07 -12.48 3.26
C GLU A 110 -8.25 -13.46 2.39
N VAL A 111 -7.15 -12.98 1.78
CA VAL A 111 -6.27 -13.81 0.93
C VAL A 111 -5.55 -14.89 1.73
N LEU A 112 -5.07 -14.56 2.94
CA LEU A 112 -4.26 -15.46 3.77
C LEU A 112 -5.09 -16.32 4.73
N LYS A 113 -6.41 -16.08 4.85
CA LYS A 113 -7.31 -16.82 5.75
C LYS A 113 -7.23 -18.33 5.59
N GLU A 114 -7.10 -18.79 4.36
CA GLU A 114 -7.03 -20.22 4.02
C GLU A 114 -5.67 -20.83 4.37
N GLU A 115 -4.59 -20.06 4.24
CA GLU A 115 -3.21 -20.47 4.55
C GLU A 115 -2.95 -20.52 6.08
N ILE A 116 -3.66 -19.68 6.85
CA ILE A 116 -3.51 -19.55 8.31
C ILE A 116 -4.28 -20.64 9.09
N LYS A 117 -4.96 -21.58 8.41
CA LYS A 117 -5.69 -22.70 9.07
C LYS A 117 -4.79 -23.65 9.91
N GLY A 118 -3.48 -23.43 9.97
CA GLY A 118 -2.53 -24.14 10.82
C GLY A 118 -2.39 -23.58 12.25
N ARG A 119 -2.97 -24.33 13.21
CA ARG A 119 -2.65 -24.42 14.66
C ARG A 119 -2.91 -23.27 15.64
N PHE A 120 -3.16 -22.01 15.26
CA PHE A 120 -3.47 -20.99 16.28
C PHE A 120 -4.58 -20.01 15.87
N TYR A 121 -5.63 -20.02 16.69
CA TYR A 121 -6.70 -19.02 16.82
C TYR A 121 -7.84 -18.99 15.81
N ASN A 122 -8.79 -19.87 16.12
CA ASN A 122 -10.20 -19.52 16.24
C ASN A 122 -10.42 -18.44 17.34
N ARG A 123 -9.89 -17.22 17.15
CA ARG A 123 -10.33 -16.03 17.91
C ARG A 123 -10.92 -15.07 16.90
N SER A 124 -12.22 -14.85 17.01
CA SER A 124 -12.99 -13.76 16.42
C SER A 124 -12.14 -12.55 16.03
N ILE A 125 -11.72 -12.50 14.76
CA ILE A 125 -11.33 -11.25 14.12
C ILE A 125 -12.66 -10.56 13.86
N THR A 126 -13.04 -9.66 14.76
CA THR A 126 -14.29 -8.91 14.62
C THR A 126 -14.22 -8.07 13.35
N PRO A 127 -15.33 -7.94 12.60
CA PRO A 127 -15.38 -7.02 11.49
C PRO A 127 -15.23 -5.62 12.06
N TYR A 128 -14.21 -4.89 11.59
CA TYR A 128 -14.08 -3.47 11.84
C TYR A 128 -15.32 -2.79 11.23
N SER A 129 -16.34 -2.62 12.06
CA SER A 129 -17.62 -2.02 11.71
C SER A 129 -17.39 -0.58 11.30
N ARG A 130 -17.51 -0.30 9.99
CA ARG A 130 -17.80 1.05 9.51
C ARG A 130 -19.25 1.34 9.87
N ASN A 131 -19.48 1.89 11.06
CA ASN A 131 -20.70 2.64 11.36
C ASN A 131 -20.32 3.95 12.03
N SER A 132 -20.69 5.05 11.35
CA SER A 132 -20.74 6.48 11.75
C SER A 132 -20.33 7.28 10.50
N LEU A 133 -21.20 7.89 9.70
CA LEU A 133 -22.44 8.60 10.00
C LEU A 133 -23.40 8.52 8.81
N SER A 134 -24.53 7.85 9.00
CA SER A 134 -25.81 8.35 8.52
C SER A 134 -26.18 9.55 9.41
N ARG A 135 -25.91 10.77 8.92
CA ARG A 135 -26.64 11.96 9.38
C ARG A 135 -27.55 12.39 8.25
N SER A 136 -28.79 11.90 8.33
CA SER A 136 -29.94 12.66 7.86
C SER A 136 -29.95 13.99 8.60
N LEU A 137 -29.93 15.08 7.84
CA LEU A 137 -30.87 16.20 7.90
C LEU A 137 -30.76 16.95 6.57
#